data_AF-A0A7K3PMR0-F1
#
_entry.id   AF-A0A7K3PMR0-F1
#
_cell.length_a   1.000
_cell.length_b   1.000
_cell.length_c   1.000
_cell.angle_alpha   90.00
_cell.angle_beta   90.00
_cell.angle_gamma   90.00
#
_symmetry.space_group_name_H-M   'P 1'
#
loop_
_entity.id
_entity.type
_entity.pdbx_description
1 polymer ?
#
loop_
_entity_poly.entity_id
_entity_poly.type
_entity_poly.pdbx_seq_one_letter_code
_entity_poly.pdbx_strand_id
1 'polypeptide(L)' 'MSTVRTAQTGAAHRLAALVEDALGGPLPVRLRAWDGSETGPADGPVV' A
#
# COMPACT_ATOMS: atom_id res chain seq x y z
N MET A 1 -3.87 12.05 -25.51
CA MET A 1 -4.53 10.86 -24.93
C MET A 1 -4.09 10.75 -23.49
N SER A 2 -4.78 11.44 -22.59
CA SER A 2 -4.48 11.38 -21.15
C SER A 2 -5.11 10.11 -20.60
N THR A 3 -4.32 9.06 -20.42
CA THR A 3 -4.78 7.83 -19.77
C THR A 3 -5.21 8.17 -18.36
N VAL A 4 -6.50 8.01 -18.08
CA VAL A 4 -7.07 8.07 -16.74
C VAL A 4 -6.32 7.02 -15.90
N ARG A 5 -5.40 7.46 -15.03
CA ARG A 5 -4.88 6.62 -13.95
C ARG A 5 -6.02 6.49 -12.95
N THR A 6 -6.91 5.54 -13.20
CA THR A 6 -7.71 4.98 -12.11
C THR A 6 -6.73 4.65 -11.00
N ALA A 7 -7.04 5.03 -9.77
CA ALA A 7 -6.28 4.59 -8.61
C ALA A 7 -6.41 3.06 -8.53
N GLN A 8 -5.61 2.35 -9.32
CA GLN A 8 -5.62 0.90 -9.40
C GLN A 8 -4.94 0.44 -8.12
N THR A 9 -5.73 -0.14 -7.21
CA THR A 9 -5.27 -0.80 -5.98
C THR A 9 -4.14 -1.78 -6.33
N GLY A 10 -2.89 -1.34 -6.19
CA GLY A 10 -1.69 -2.10 -6.53
C GLY A 10 -1.39 -3.19 -5.50
N ALA A 11 -0.32 -3.95 -5.72
CA ALA A 11 0.06 -5.05 -4.82
C ALA A 11 0.25 -4.58 -3.37
N ALA A 12 0.78 -3.37 -3.14
CA ALA A 12 0.97 -2.82 -1.80
C ALA A 12 -0.36 -2.65 -1.04
N HIS A 13 -1.42 -2.21 -1.71
CA HIS A 13 -2.73 -2.02 -1.09
C HIS A 13 -3.39 -3.36 -0.73
N ARG A 14 -3.18 -4.39 -1.55
CA ARG A 14 -3.69 -5.75 -1.26
C ARG A 14 -2.94 -6.37 -0.07
N LEU A 15 -1.63 -6.20 -0.03
CA LEU A 15 -0.81 -6.66 1.10
C LEU A 15 -1.17 -5.92 2.38
N ALA A 16 -1.38 -4.60 2.34
CA ALA A 16 -1.78 -3.83 3.51
C ALA A 16 -3.09 -4.35 4.10
N ALA A 17 -4.13 -4.58 3.30
CA ALA A 17 -5.39 -5.13 3.80
C ALA A 17 -5.20 -6.49 4.51
N LEU A 18 -4.36 -7.38 3.98
CA LEU A 18 -4.06 -8.67 4.60
C LEU A 18 -3.28 -8.52 5.91
N VAL A 19 -2.33 -7.59 5.97
CA VAL A 19 -1.51 -7.37 7.16
C VAL A 19 -2.31 -6.64 8.23
N GLU A 20 -3.14 -5.66 7.88
CA GLU A 20 -4.02 -4.96 8.84
C GLU A 20 -5.03 -5.90 9.48
N ASP A 21 -5.60 -6.84 8.70
CA ASP A 21 -6.45 -7.91 9.23
C ASP A 21 -5.69 -8.82 10.21
N ALA A 22 -4.47 -9.23 9.84
CA ALA A 22 -3.62 -10.06 10.69
C ALA A 22 -3.14 -9.33 11.97
N LEU A 23 -2.92 -8.02 11.89
CA LEU A 23 -2.45 -7.18 12.99
C LEU A 23 -3.61 -6.71 13.90
N GLY A 24 -4.84 -6.71 13.38
CA GLY A 24 -6.02 -6.15 14.05
C GLY A 24 -6.00 -4.62 14.12
N GLY A 25 -5.28 -3.95 13.22
CA GLY A 25 -5.07 -2.50 13.29
C GLY A 25 -4.28 -1.94 12.11
N PRO A 26 -4.16 -0.60 12.02
CA PRO A 26 -3.52 0.08 10.90
C PRO A 26 -2.02 -0.22 10.81
N LEU A 27 -1.49 -0.16 9.59
CA LEU A 27 -0.07 -0.42 9.35
C LEU A 27 0.84 0.68 9.95
N PRO A 28 1.85 0.34 10.78
CA PRO A 28 2.77 1.33 11.35
C PRO A 28 3.91 1.74 10.40
N VAL A 29 3.99 1.10 9.23
CA VAL A 29 5.07 1.26 8.24
C VAL A 29 4.51 1.51 6.85
N ARG A 30 5.31 2.05 5.94
CA ARG A 30 4.94 2.19 4.53
C ARG A 30 5.38 0.95 3.77
N LEU A 31 4.46 0.28 3.08
CA LEU A 31 4.76 -0.85 2.20
C LEU A 31 5.03 -0.35 0.79
N ARG A 32 6.12 -0.82 0.20
CA ARG A 32 6.39 -0.71 -1.23
C ARG A 32 6.41 -2.09 -1.86
N ALA A 33 5.47 -2.33 -2.77
CA ALA A 33 5.44 -3.59 -3.50
C ALA A 33 6.33 -3.56 -4.74
N TRP A 34 6.56 -4.75 -5.29
CA TRP A 34 7.40 -4.99 -6.46
C TRP A 34 6.86 -4.37 -7.76
N ASP A 35 5.57 -4.09 -7.83
CA ASP A 35 4.93 -3.38 -8.95
C ASP A 35 5.12 -1.86 -8.87
N GLY A 36 5.86 -1.37 -7.86
CA GLY A 36 6.09 0.04 -7.62
C GLY A 36 4.93 0.75 -6.91
N SER A 37 3.88 0.02 -6.51
CA SER A 37 2.82 0.59 -5.68
C SER A 37 3.28 0.77 -4.24
N GLU A 38 2.77 1.80 -3.57
CA GLU A 38 3.06 2.11 -2.16
C GLU A 38 1.77 2.35 -1.38
N THR A 39 1.76 2.04 -0.07
CA THR A 39 0.66 2.34 0.84
C THR A 39 1.13 2.39 2.30
N GLY A 40 0.40 3.09 3.17
CA GLY A 40 0.73 3.28 4.57
C GLY A 40 1.15 4.72 4.92
N PRO A 41 1.62 4.96 6.16
CA PRO A 41 1.92 6.30 6.66
C PRO A 41 3.01 7.01 5.85
N ALA A 42 2.80 8.29 5.52
CA ALA A 42 3.77 9.09 4.77
C ALA A 42 5.10 9.25 5.51
N ASP A 43 5.04 9.33 6.84
CA ASP A 43 6.20 9.48 7.73
C ASP A 43 6.73 8.14 8.27
N GLY A 44 6.12 7.01 7.85
CA GLY A 44 6.54 5.68 8.26
C GLY A 44 7.79 5.20 7.51
N PRO A 45 8.63 4.36 8.14
CA PRO A 45 9.74 3.72 7.44
C PRO A 45 9.21 2.83 6.31
N VAL A 46 9.96 2.78 5.20
CA VAL A 46 9.57 2.01 4.00
C VAL A 46 10.13 0.60 4.08
N VAL A 47 9.30 -0.39 3.75
CA VAL A 47 9.65 -1.81 3.64
C VAL A 47 9.12 -2.42 2.37
#